data_AF-A0A4V3GTY2-F1
#
_entry.id   AF-A0A4V3GTY2-F1
#
_cell.length_a   1.000
_cell.length_b   1.000
_cell.length_c   1.000
_cell.angle_alpha   90.00
_cell.angle_beta   90.00
_cell.angle_gamma   90.00
#
_symmetry.space_group_name_H-M   'P 1'
#
loop_
_entity.id
_entity.type
_entity.pdbx_description
1 polymer ?
#
loop_
_entity_poly.entity_id
_entity_poly.type
_entity_poly.pdbx_seq_one_letter_code
_entity_poly.pdbx_strand_id
1 'polypeptide(L)' 'MLKVTLDLRCNVCGGERFMIPTLNDLEQDVRCADCHAFKCCSDALEETMASSRRRLPRQDQWGYLAS' A
#
# COMPACT_ATOMS: atom_id res chain seq x y z
N MET A 1 -1.01 -0.48 -15.34
CA MET A 1 -1.58 -0.53 -13.97
C MET A 1 -1.54 -1.94 -13.37
N LEU A 2 -1.18 -2.07 -12.10
CA LEU A 2 -1.14 -3.32 -11.31
C LEU A 2 -2.25 -3.34 -10.25
N LYS A 3 -2.86 -4.50 -10.02
CA LYS A 3 -3.82 -4.69 -8.91
C LYS A 3 -3.11 -5.31 -7.72
N VAL A 4 -3.16 -4.63 -6.58
CA VAL A 4 -2.54 -5.08 -5.33
C VAL A 4 -3.51 -4.94 -4.17
N THR A 5 -3.36 -5.81 -3.18
CA THR A 5 -4.05 -5.66 -1.89
C THR A 5 -3.14 -4.86 -0.97
N LEU A 6 -3.67 -3.77 -0.43
CA LEU A 6 -2.98 -2.92 0.53
C LEU A 6 -3.70 -3.01 1.87
N ASP A 7 -2.99 -2.76 2.98
CA ASP A 7 -3.61 -2.57 4.30
C ASP A 7 -4.29 -1.19 4.38
N LEU A 8 -5.16 -0.91 3.41
CA LEU A 8 -5.89 0.33 3.23
C LEU A 8 -7.33 -0.04 2.90
N ARG A 9 -8.30 0.73 3.37
CA ARG A 9 -9.71 0.54 3.02
C ARG A 9 -10.24 1.64 2.13
N CYS A 10 -10.95 1.28 1.07
CA CYS A 10 -11.63 2.26 0.24
C CYS A 10 -12.75 2.91 1.05
N ASN A 11 -12.80 4.24 1.10
CA ASN A 11 -13.85 4.96 1.84
C ASN A 11 -15.22 4.85 1.16
N VAL A 12 -15.28 4.41 -0.10
CA VAL A 12 -16.52 4.29 -0.88
C VAL A 12 -17.12 2.90 -0.74
N CYS A 13 -16.37 1.83 -1.07
CA CYS A 13 -16.87 0.47 -1.05
C CYS A 13 -16.32 -0.41 0.08
N GLY A 14 -15.37 0.09 0.89
CA GLY A 14 -14.70 -0.70 1.93
C GLY A 14 -13.65 -1.69 1.41
N GLY A 15 -13.47 -1.80 0.09
CA GLY A 15 -12.51 -2.72 -0.53
C GLY A 15 -11.05 -2.43 -0.18
N GLU A 16 -10.24 -3.48 -0.13
CA GLU A 16 -8.81 -3.45 0.20
C GLU A 16 -7.89 -3.59 -1.03
N ARG A 17 -8.51 -3.73 -2.22
CA ARG A 17 -7.80 -3.85 -3.49
C ARG A 17 -7.68 -2.51 -4.17
N PHE A 18 -6.47 -2.19 -4.59
CA PHE A 18 -6.13 -0.96 -5.29
C PHE A 18 -5.39 -1.24 -6.59
N MET A 19 -5.64 -0.38 -7.57
CA MET A 19 -4.89 -0.29 -8.81
C MET A 19 -3.80 0.75 -8.63
N ILE A 20 -2.55 0.31 -8.67
CA ILE A 20 -1.38 1.18 -8.65
C ILE A 20 -0.86 1.31 -10.09
N PRO A 21 -0.60 2.53 -10.57
CA PRO A 21 -0.02 2.76 -11.88
C PRO A 21 1.44 2.32 -11.91
N THR A 22 1.89 1.86 -13.08
CA THR A 22 3.29 1.50 -13.33
C THR A 22 4.02 2.70 -13.93
N LEU A 23 5.35 2.64 -13.98
CA LEU A 23 6.20 3.73 -14.53
C LEU A 23 5.84 4.13 -15.97
N ASN A 24 5.11 3.28 -16.70
CA ASN A 24 4.71 3.53 -18.08
C ASN A 24 3.25 4.00 -18.23
N ASP A 25 2.51 4.16 -17.13
CA ASP A 25 1.14 4.69 -17.15
C ASP A 25 1.18 6.23 -17.10
N LEU A 26 0.41 6.88 -17.99
CA LEU A 26 0.23 8.34 -18.00
C LEU A 26 -0.51 8.86 -16.76
N GLU A 27 -1.42 8.06 -16.22
CA GLU A 27 -2.18 8.38 -15.01
C GLU A 27 -1.45 7.81 -13.79
N GLN A 28 -0.92 8.70 -12.93
CA GLN A 28 -0.27 8.35 -11.68
C GLN A 28 -1.25 8.26 -10.49
N ASP A 29 -2.52 7.98 -10.79
CA ASP A 29 -3.60 7.89 -9.81
C ASP A 29 -3.75 6.48 -9.26
N VAL A 30 -3.74 6.36 -7.93
CA VAL A 30 -4.14 5.13 -7.23
C VAL A 30 -5.65 5.12 -7.09
N ARG A 31 -6.28 4.08 -7.63
CA ARG A 31 -7.74 3.90 -7.63
C ARG A 31 -8.14 2.60 -6.96
N CYS A 32 -9.34 2.55 -6.40
CA CYS A 32 -9.87 1.29 -5.89
C CYS A 32 -10.14 0.31 -7.05
N ALA A 33 -9.78 -0.97 -6.90
CA ALA A 33 -9.99 -1.98 -7.93
C ALA A 33 -11.46 -2.40 -8.09
N ASP A 34 -12.30 -2.15 -7.08
CA ASP A 34 -13.71 -2.54 -7.07
C ASP A 34 -14.64 -1.41 -7.53
N CYS A 35 -14.46 -0.19 -7.00
CA CYS A 35 -15.32 0.95 -7.32
C CYS A 35 -14.66 2.02 -8.19
N HIS A 36 -13.38 1.84 -8.57
CA HIS A 36 -12.61 2.79 -9.38
C HIS A 36 -12.48 4.20 -8.78
N ALA A 37 -12.87 4.40 -7.52
CA ALA A 37 -12.76 5.67 -6.83
C ALA A 37 -11.29 6.10 -6.70
N PHE A 38 -11.02 7.37 -6.99
CA PHE A 38 -9.73 7.99 -6.74
C PHE A 38 -9.40 8.00 -5.25
N LYS A 39 -8.17 7.64 -4.90
CA LYS A 39 -7.71 7.66 -3.51
C LYS A 39 -6.56 8.63 -3.27
N CYS A 40 -5.45 8.46 -3.99
CA CYS A 40 -4.27 9.31 -3.88
C CYS A 40 -3.36 9.14 -5.10
N CYS A 41 -2.35 9.99 -5.25
CA CYS A 41 -1.30 9.80 -6.25
C CYS A 41 -0.34 8.66 -5.83
N SER A 42 0.33 8.05 -6.80
CA SER A 42 1.33 6.99 -6.60
C SER A 42 2.49 7.45 -5.72
N ASP A 43 2.99 8.67 -5.94
CA ASP A 43 4.10 9.25 -5.17
C ASP A 43 3.75 9.34 -3.68
N ALA A 44 2.58 9.90 -3.36
CA ALA A 44 2.10 10.04 -1.98
C ALA A 44 1.86 8.67 -1.31
N LEU A 45 1.44 7.66 -2.10
CA LEU A 45 1.31 6.29 -1.61
C LEU A 45 2.68 5.70 -1.27
N GLU A 46 3.68 5.88 -2.13
CA GLU A 46 5.05 5.41 -1.90
C GLU A 46 5.66 6.07 -0.65
N GLU A 47 5.52 7.38 -0.49
CA GLU A 47 6.01 8.11 0.69
C GLU A 47 5.35 7.60 1.98
N THR A 48 4.04 7.36 1.95
CA THR A 48 3.30 6.84 3.10
C THR A 48 3.71 5.42 3.44
N MET A 49 3.90 4.57 2.43
CA MET A 49 4.40 3.19 2.59
C MET A 49 5.82 3.18 3.15
N ALA A 50 6.72 4.02 2.61
CA ALA A 50 8.09 4.15 3.08
C ALA A 50 8.14 4.63 4.54
N SER A 51 7.27 5.58 4.90
CA SER A 51 7.14 6.07 6.28
C SER A 51 6.56 5.02 7.23
N SER A 52 5.62 4.21 6.75
CA SER A 52 5.01 3.11 7.53
C SER A 52 5.98 1.96 7.75
N ARG A 53 6.82 1.65 6.75
CA ARG A 53 7.86 0.62 6.84
C ARG A 53 8.95 0.94 7.86
N ARG A 54 9.19 2.22 8.17
CA ARG A 54 10.08 2.64 9.26
C ARG A 54 9.48 2.45 10.66
N ARG A 55 8.18 2.17 10.79
CA ARG A 55 7.50 1.92 12.07
C ARG A 55 7.37 0.43 12.42
N LEU A 56 8.00 -0.48 11.66
CA LEU A 56 8.26 -1.81 12.19
C LEU A 56 9.36 -1.67 13.24
N PRO A 57 9.11 -1.95 14.54
CA PRO A 57 10.20 -2.08 15.48
C PRO A 57 11.15 -3.16 14.95
N ARG A 58 12.45 -2.90 15.01
CA ARG A 58 13.54 -3.84 14.76
C ARG A 58 13.15 -5.23 15.28
N GLN A 59 12.71 -6.11 14.39
CA GLN A 59 12.56 -7.54 14.67
C GLN A 59 13.93 -8.19 14.47
N ASP A 60 14.88 -7.72 15.28
CA ASP A 60 16.26 -8.19 15.40
C ASP A 60 16.45 -8.83 16.78
N GLN A 61 15.51 -9.71 17.14
CA GLN A 61 15.66 -10.59 18.30
C GLN A 61 15.35 -12.01 17.88
N TRP A 62 16.23 -12.54 17.04
CA TRP A 62 16.37 -13.98 16.82
C TRP A 62 16.92 -14.63 18.09
N GLY A 63 16.11 -15.48 18.73
CA GLY A 63 16.45 -16.83 19.19
C GLY A 63 17.48 -17.07 20.30
N TYR A 64 17.25 -18.16 21.05
CA TYR A 64 18.17 -18.91 21.95
C TYR A 64 18.43 -18.26 23.33
N LEU A 65 18.12 -18.85 24.50
CA LEU A 65 18.09 -20.25 24.99
C LEU A 65 16.92 -20.39 26.00
N ALA A 66 16.04 -21.38 25.89
CA ALA A 66 16.19 -22.77 26.37
C ALA A 66 16.17 -22.89 27.91
N SER A 67 15.32 -23.82 28.34
CA SER A 67 14.99 -24.28 29.68
C SER A 67 16.16 -24.54 30.63
#